data_AF-A0A3C1VAQ9-F1
#
_entry.id   AF-A0A3C1VAQ9-F1
#
_cell.length_a   1.000
_cell.length_b   1.000
_cell.length_c   1.000
_cell.angle_alpha   90.00
_cell.angle_beta   90.00
_cell.angle_gamma   90.00
#
_symmetry.space_group_name_H-M   'P 1'
#
loop_
_entity.id
_entity.type
_entity.pdbx_description
1 polymer ?
#
loop_
_entity_poly.entity_id
_entity_poly.type
_entity_poly.pdbx_seq_one_letter_code
_entity_poly.pdbx_strand_id
1 'polypeptide(L)' 'MGATAEDIALTVHPHPTLSETLMECAEAFYGHATHTVSKKKL' A
#
# COMPACT_ATOMS: atom_id res chain seq x y z
N MET A 1 8.04 14.62 -7.31
CA MET A 1 6.80 14.30 -6.58
C MET A 1 7.21 13.78 -5.21
N GLY A 2 6.84 14.45 -4.13
CA GLY A 2 7.15 14.05 -2.75
C GLY A 2 5.94 13.35 -2.11
N ALA A 3 5.45 12.29 -2.76
CA ALA A 3 4.23 11.60 -2.35
C ALA A 3 4.46 10.80 -1.06
N THR A 4 3.47 10.81 -0.18
CA THR A 4 3.45 10.05 1.07
C THR A 4 3.00 8.61 0.84
N ALA A 5 3.21 7.74 1.83
CA ALA A 5 2.69 6.38 1.76
C ALA A 5 1.15 6.37 1.67
N GLU A 6 0.45 7.30 2.33
CA GLU A 6 -1.00 7.48 2.19
C GLU A 6 -1.42 7.82 0.76
N ASP A 7 -0.70 8.71 0.07
CA ASP A 7 -1.01 9.06 -1.32
C ASP A 7 -0.91 7.85 -2.26
N ILE A 8 0.07 6.97 -2.00
CA ILE A 8 0.27 5.73 -2.76
C ILE A 8 -0.82 4.71 -2.43
N ALA A 9 -1.18 4.56 -1.15
CA ALA A 9 -2.24 3.64 -0.71
C ALA A 9 -3.62 4.02 -1.26
N LEU A 10 -3.92 5.32 -1.37
CA LEU A 10 -5.21 5.83 -1.89
C LEU A 10 -5.28 5.88 -3.42
N THR A 11 -4.17 5.61 -4.11
CA THR A 11 -4.15 5.54 -5.57
C THR A 11 -4.76 4.21 -6.03
N VAL A 12 -5.64 4.24 -7.04
CA VAL A 12 -6.25 3.01 -7.57
C VAL A 12 -5.29 2.34 -8.54
N HIS A 13 -4.73 1.20 -8.14
CA HIS A 13 -3.89 0.39 -9.01
C HIS A 13 -4.75 -0.62 -9.80
N PRO A 14 -4.52 -0.78 -11.11
CA PRO A 14 -5.23 -1.77 -11.90
C PRO A 14 -4.89 -3.19 -11.43
N HIS A 15 -5.91 -4.04 -11.33
CA HIS A 15 -5.79 -5.44 -10.94
C HIS A 15 -6.11 -6.37 -12.13
N PRO A 16 -5.38 -7.47 -12.38
CA PRO A 16 -4.17 -7.92 -11.68
C PRO A 16 -2.89 -7.40 -12.35
N THR A 17 -2.08 -6.61 -11.62
CA THR A 17 -0.79 -6.09 -12.10
C THR A 17 0.29 -6.10 -11.02
N LEU A 18 1.57 -6.05 -11.41
CA LEU A 18 2.63 -5.92 -10.41
C LEU A 18 2.58 -4.57 -9.65
N SER A 19 2.05 -3.52 -10.28
CA SER A 19 1.98 -2.19 -9.67
C SER A 19 1.08 -2.15 -8.43
N GLU A 20 0.09 -3.03 -8.31
CA GLU A 20 -0.77 -3.10 -7.13
C GLU A 20 -0.01 -3.48 -5.86
N THR A 21 1.14 -4.17 -6.00
CA THR A 21 1.99 -4.50 -4.85
C THR A 21 2.55 -3.24 -4.16
N LEU A 22 2.68 -2.13 -4.88
CA LEU A 22 3.12 -0.86 -4.31
C LEU A 22 2.07 -0.25 -3.37
N MET A 23 0.79 -0.32 -3.76
CA MET A 23 -0.36 0.03 -2.92
C MET A 23 -0.39 -0.84 -1.67
N GLU A 24 -0.25 -2.16 -1.86
CA GLU A 24 -0.26 -3.11 -0.75
C GLU A 24 0.90 -2.86 0.23
N CYS A 25 2.10 -2.55 -0.27
CA CYS A 25 3.23 -2.15 0.58
C CYS A 25 2.96 -0.85 1.35
N ALA A 26 2.28 0.11 0.73
CA ALA A 26 1.90 1.35 1.38
C ALA A 26 0.83 1.10 2.47
N GLU A 27 -0.18 0.27 2.22
CA GLU A 27 -1.15 -0.15 3.23
C GLU A 27 -0.50 -0.98 4.34
N ALA A 28 0.52 -1.78 4.01
CA ALA A 28 1.27 -2.57 4.97
C ALA A 28 2.06 -1.69 5.94
N PHE A 29 2.45 -0.47 5.55
CA PHE A 29 3.09 0.49 6.45
C PHE A 29 2.15 0.90 7.59
N TYR A 30 0.86 1.12 7.28
CA TYR A 30 -0.15 1.59 8.24
C TYR A 30 -0.84 0.48 9.03
N GLY A 31 -0.58 -0.80 8.73
CA GLY A 31 -1.27 -1.90 9.41
C GLY A 31 -2.51 -2.42 8.67
N HIS A 32 -2.79 -1.96 7.46
CA HIS A 32 -4.07 -2.19 6.77
C HIS A 32 -3.98 -3.16 5.58
N ALA A 33 -2.78 -3.62 5.20
CA ALA A 33 -2.63 -4.56 4.09
C ALA A 33 -3.45 -5.83 4.32
N THR A 34 -4.18 -6.25 3.29
CA THR A 34 -5.13 -7.37 3.36
C THR A 34 -4.52 -8.67 2.85
N HIS A 35 -3.63 -8.61 1.85
CA HIS A 35 -3.02 -9.81 1.27
C HIS A 35 -1.65 -10.15 1.87
N THR A 36 -1.16 -9.37 2.84
CA THR A 36 0.10 -9.64 3.53
C THR A 36 -0.01 -9.39 5.04
N VAL A 37 0.83 -10.08 5.83
CA VAL A 37 0.89 -9.87 7.27
C VAL A 37 1.57 -8.52 7.55
N SER A 38 0.76 -7.51 7.89
CA SER A 38 1.27 -6.22 8.32
C SER A 38 1.45 -6.17 9.85
N LYS A 39 2.57 -5.61 10.30
CA LYS A 39 2.78 -5.20 11.69
C LYS A 39 2.64 -3.70 11.77
N LYS A 40 1.70 -3.22 12.59
CA LYS A 40 1.52 -1.79 12.87
C LYS A 40 2.82 -1.22 13.46
N LYS A 41 3.56 -0.43 12.67
CA LYS A 41 4.60 0.45 13.21
C LYS A 41 3.91 1.76 13.60
N LEU A 42 4.09 2.14 14.86
CA LEU A 42 3.57 3.36 15.49
C LEU A 42 3.88 4.61 14.67
#